data_AF-A0A925PHB4-F1
#
_entry.id   AF-A0A925PHB4-F1
#
_cell.length_a   1.000
_cell.length_b   1.000
_cell.length_c   1.000
_cell.angle_alpha   90.00
_cell.angle_beta   90.00
_cell.angle_gamma   90.00
#
_symmetry.space_group_name_H-M   'P 1'
#
loop_
_entity.id
_entity.type
_entity.pdbx_description
1 polymer ?
#
loop_
_entity_poly.entity_id
_entity_poly.type
_entity_poly.pdbx_seq_one_letter_code
_entity_poly.pdbx_strand_id
1 'polypeptide(L)' 'MVKKQGIGLAVIAFTTFIAGGIGCFGGIGLILLMQGRDVLGWGDGRSIGYLLICVGLCLSILGVLLMRIFRNRGLA' A
#
# COMPACT_ATOMS: atom_id res chain seq x y z
N MET A 1 -18.72 23.68 5.59
CA MET A 1 -17.41 23.32 5.00
C MET A 1 -16.97 21.87 5.29
N VAL A 2 -17.34 21.26 6.43
CA VAL A 2 -16.85 19.94 6.90
C VAL A 2 -17.28 18.72 6.06
N LYS A 3 -18.44 18.76 5.38
CA LYS A 3 -19.02 17.59 4.67
C LYS A 3 -18.28 17.18 3.39
N LYS A 4 -17.64 18.13 2.68
CA LYS A 4 -16.82 17.82 1.49
C LYS A 4 -15.45 17.24 1.83
N GLN A 5 -14.89 17.62 2.99
CA GLN A 5 -13.59 17.09 3.45
C GLN A 5 -13.67 15.62 3.85
N GLY A 6 -14.79 15.18 4.43
CA GLY A 6 -15.00 13.77 4.80
C GLY A 6 -14.91 12.80 3.62
N ILE A 7 -15.58 13.14 2.52
CA ILE A 7 -15.57 12.32 1.29
C ILE A 7 -14.18 12.33 0.65
N GLY A 8 -13.52 13.49 0.59
CA GLY A 8 -12.15 13.59 0.05
C GLY A 8 -11.15 12.74 0.84
N LEU A 9 -11.21 12.79 2.18
CA LEU A 9 -10.37 11.98 3.05
C LEU A 9 -10.66 10.47 2.92
N ALA A 10 -11.93 10.09 2.77
CA ALA A 10 -12.32 8.70 2.56
C ALA A 10 -11.78 8.15 1.23
N VAL A 11 -11.87 8.92 0.14
CA VAL A 11 -11.30 8.55 -1.16
C VAL A 11 -9.78 8.38 -1.06
N ILE A 12 -9.09 9.30 -0.40
CA ILE A 12 -7.63 9.19 -0.20
C ILE A 12 -7.29 7.90 0.57
N ALA A 13 -7.95 7.62 1.70
CA ALA A 13 -7.70 6.40 2.46
C ALA A 13 -7.95 5.13 1.63
N PHE A 14 -8.98 5.13 0.79
CA PHE A 14 -9.30 4.02 -0.11
C PHE A 14 -8.24 3.83 -1.19
N THR A 15 -7.80 4.92 -1.83
CA THR A 15 -6.72 4.87 -2.82
C THR A 15 -5.38 4.42 -2.20
N THR A 16 -5.04 4.87 -0.99
CA THR A 16 -3.84 4.43 -0.27
C THR A 16 -3.90 2.95 0.08
N PHE A 17 -5.07 2.44 0.49
CA PHE A 17 -5.27 1.02 0.75
C PHE A 17 -5.06 0.17 -0.50
N ILE A 18 -5.68 0.57 -1.62
CA ILE A 18 -5.53 -0.14 -2.89
C ILE A 18 -4.08 -0.09 -3.39
N ALA A 19 -3.43 1.07 -3.29
CA ALA A 19 -2.01 1.22 -3.67
C ALA A 19 -1.10 0.33 -2.82
N GLY A 20 -1.36 0.22 -1.51
CA GLY A 20 -0.66 -0.71 -0.63
C GLY A 20 -0.84 -2.17 -1.06
N GLY A 21 -2.07 -2.56 -1.42
CA GLY A 21 -2.37 -3.89 -1.94
C GLY A 21 -1.63 -4.19 -3.24
N ILE A 22 -1.64 -3.26 -4.20
CA ILE A 22 -0.90 -3.39 -5.46
C ILE A 22 0.61 -3.50 -5.20
N GLY A 23 1.15 -2.74 -4.24
CA GLY A 23 2.55 -2.87 -3.83
C GLY A 23 2.89 -4.24 -3.27
N CYS A 24 2.00 -4.83 -2.46
CA CYS A 24 2.16 -6.19 -1.94
C CYS A 24 2.13 -7.24 -3.05
N PHE A 25 1.13 -7.19 -3.93
CA PHE A 25 1.03 -8.11 -5.06
C PHE A 25 2.17 -7.93 -6.08
N GLY A 26 2.59 -6.69 -6.31
CA GLY A 26 3.75 -6.35 -7.13
C GLY A 26 5.04 -6.92 -6.55
N GLY A 27 5.23 -6.81 -5.22
CA GLY A 27 6.36 -7.40 -4.52
C GLY A 27 6.38 -8.93 -4.60
N ILE A 28 5.25 -9.59 -4.39
CA ILE A 28 5.11 -11.05 -4.56
C ILE A 28 5.41 -11.46 -6.01
N GLY A 29 4.87 -10.73 -6.99
CA GLY A 29 5.16 -10.94 -8.41
C GLY A 29 6.64 -10.79 -8.73
N LEU A 30 7.32 -9.83 -8.11
CA LEU A 30 8.76 -9.62 -8.26
C LEU A 30 9.58 -10.78 -7.69
N ILE A 31 9.21 -11.29 -6.51
CA ILE A 31 9.87 -12.46 -5.90
C ILE A 31 9.68 -13.72 -6.76
N LEU A 32 8.47 -13.92 -7.31
CA LEU A 32 8.15 -15.10 -8.12
C LEU A 32 8.78 -15.05 -9.51
N LEU A 33 8.78 -13.89 -10.18
CA LEU A 33 9.31 -13.73 -11.54
C LEU A 33 10.83 -13.55 -11.56
N MET A 34 11.43 -12.97 -10.51
CA MET A 34 12.87 -12.72 -10.40
C MET A 34 13.51 -13.56 -9.30
N GLN A 35 13.27 -14.88 -9.32
CA GLN A 35 13.98 -15.85 -8.48
C GLN A 35 15.51 -15.83 -8.75
N GLY A 36 16.24 -15.01 -7.99
CA GLY A 36 17.72 -15.02 -7.97
C GLY A 36 18.38 -14.34 -9.18
N ARG A 37 17.66 -13.50 -9.93
CA ARG A 37 18.27 -12.61 -10.92
C ARG A 37 18.37 -11.20 -10.38
N ASP A 38 19.52 -10.58 -10.59
CA ASP A 38 19.74 -9.18 -10.27
C ASP A 38 18.71 -8.31 -10.99
N VAL A 39 18.03 -7.47 -10.22
CA VAL A 39 17.14 -6.42 -10.75
C VAL A 39 18.02 -5.31 -11.31
N LEU A 40 18.33 -5.39 -12.61
CA LEU A 40 19.07 -4.35 -13.36
C LEU A 40 20.38 -3.89 -12.68
N GLY A 41 21.02 -4.75 -11.88
CA GLY A 41 22.26 -4.42 -11.15
C GLY A 41 22.09 -3.60 -9.86
N TRP A 42 20.85 -3.39 -9.37
CA TRP A 42 20.55 -2.67 -8.13
C TRP A 42 20.39 -3.59 -6.90
N GLY A 43 20.46 -4.91 -7.09
CA GLY A 43 20.44 -5.92 -6.03
C GLY A 43 19.66 -7.19 -6.41
N ASP A 44 19.55 -8.14 -5.48
CA ASP A 44 18.79 -9.36 -5.67
C ASP A 44 17.27 -9.05 -5.74
N GLY A 45 16.60 -9.57 -6.76
CA GLY A 45 15.15 -9.40 -6.97
C GLY A 45 14.32 -9.87 -5.77
N ARG A 46 14.85 -10.81 -4.97
CA ARG A 46 14.23 -11.22 -3.70
C ARG A 46 14.21 -10.09 -2.67
N SER A 47 15.33 -9.39 -2.48
CA SER A 47 15.46 -8.33 -1.48
C SER A 47 14.56 -7.14 -1.80
N ILE A 48 14.50 -6.73 -3.07
CA ILE A 48 13.60 -5.66 -3.52
C ILE A 48 12.14 -6.11 -3.39
N GLY A 49 11.84 -7.36 -3.72
CA GLY A 49 10.51 -7.94 -3.53
C GLY A 49 10.06 -7.93 -2.07
N TYR A 50 10.91 -8.33 -1.12
CA TYR A 50 10.60 -8.25 0.31
C TYR A 50 10.39 -6.81 0.80
N LEU A 51 11.18 -5.87 0.30
CA LEU A 51 11.01 -4.44 0.57
C LEU A 51 9.65 -3.93 0.09
N LEU A 52 9.25 -4.27 -1.14
CA LEU A 52 7.95 -3.89 -1.69
C LEU A 52 6.79 -4.51 -0.91
N ILE A 53 6.93 -5.76 -0.48
CA ILE A 53 5.92 -6.43 0.37
C ILE A 53 5.80 -5.71 1.70
N CYS A 54 6.90 -5.44 2.40
CA CYS A 54 6.90 -4.72 3.68
C CYS A 54 6.28 -3.33 3.55
N VAL A 55 6.67 -2.55 2.54
CA VAL A 55 6.12 -1.20 2.30
C VAL A 55 4.64 -1.27 1.92
N GLY A 56 4.25 -2.23 1.07
CA GLY A 56 2.86 -2.44 0.67
C GLY A 56 1.96 -2.85 1.85
N LEU A 57 2.46 -3.69 2.75
CA LEU A 57 1.78 -4.07 4.00
C LEU A 57 1.59 -2.85 4.90
N CYS A 58 2.64 -2.06 5.11
CA CYS A 58 2.56 -0.83 5.91
C CYS A 58 1.54 0.15 5.34
N LEU A 59 1.53 0.38 4.01
CA LEU A 59 0.53 1.24 3.35
C LEU A 59 -0.89 0.69 3.49
N SER A 60 -1.07 -0.63 3.37
CA SER A 60 -2.38 -1.26 3.51
C SER A 60 -2.92 -1.10 4.93
N ILE A 61 -2.10 -1.32 5.95
CA ILE A 61 -2.46 -1.13 7.36
C ILE A 61 -2.81 0.34 7.62
N LEU A 62 -2.02 1.28 7.09
CA LEU A 62 -2.30 2.72 7.18
C LEU A 62 -3.64 3.09 6.54
N GLY A 63 -3.94 2.56 5.34
CA GLY A 63 -5.22 2.79 4.66
C GLY A 63 -6.43 2.33 5.49
N VAL A 64 -6.36 1.14 6.10
CA VAL A 64 -7.42 0.62 6.97
C VAL A 64 -7.54 1.43 8.26
N LEU A 65 -6.41 1.83 8.87
CA LEU A 65 -6.41 2.68 10.06
C LEU A 65 -7.04 4.04 9.79
N LEU A 66 -6.73 4.66 8.66
CA LEU A 66 -7.34 5.93 8.23
C LEU A 66 -8.85 5.77 8.05
N MET A 67 -9.32 4.70 7.41
CA MET A 67 -10.76 4.42 7.31
C MET A 67 -11.41 4.25 8.68
N ARG A 68 -10.76 3.54 9.61
CA ARG A 68 -11.25 3.38 10.99
C ARG A 68 -11.32 4.73 11.71
N ILE A 69 -10.30 5.58 11.59
CA ILE A 69 -10.26 6.90 12.23
C ILE A 69 -11.33 7.82 11.65
N PHE A 70 -11.50 7.87 10.33
CA PHE A 70 -12.52 8.71 9.69
C PHE A 70 -13.93 8.27 10.04
N ARG A 71 -14.19 6.95 10.10
CA ARG A 71 -15.46 6.41 10.55
C ARG A 71 -15.70 6.68 12.04
N ASN A 72 -14.68 6.53 12.89
CA ASN A 72 -14.78 6.79 14.33
C ASN A 72 -14.94 8.29 14.67
N ARG A 73 -14.51 9.20 13.78
CA ARG A 73 -14.69 10.65 13.94
C ARG A 73 -15.96 11.20 13.28
N GLY A 74 -16.82 10.35 12.73
CA GLY A 74 -18.08 10.77 12.09
C GLY A 74 -17.87 11.64 10.84
N LEU A 75 -16.70 11.53 10.19
CA LEU A 75 -16.37 12.25 8.96
C LEU A 75 -16.83 11.50 7.69
N ALA A 76 -17.64 10.45 7.85
CA ALA A 76 -18.19 9.64 6.76
C ALA A 76 -19.72 9.60 6.87
#